data_AF-A0A2M8GCL4-F1
#
_entry.id   AF-A0A2M8GCL4-F1
#
_cell.length_a   1.000
_cell.length_b   1.000
_cell.length_c   1.000
_cell.angle_alpha   90.00
_cell.angle_beta   90.00
_cell.angle_gamma   90.00
#
_symmetry.space_group_name_H-M   'P 1'
#
loop_
_entity.id
_entity.type
_entity.pdbx_description
1 polymer ?
#
loop_
_entity_poly.entity_id
_entity_poly.type
_entity_poly.pdbx_seq_one_letter_code
_entity_poly.pdbx_strand_id
1 'polypeptide(L)'
;MDWGMKNRLAQLIQPDGRCFFLPIDHGYFQGPTSCLEKPGETIKPLLPYCDALFVTRGVLRSCVDPIGSKPIILRVSGGTSVIGKDLADERITTSIDEIMRLNAAAVG
;
A
#
# COMPACT_ATOMS: atom_id res chain seq x y z
N MET A 1 7.58 2.35 -21.86
CA MET A 1 6.61 1.57 -21.05
C MET A 1 5.58 0.97 -21.98
N ASP A 2 5.27 -0.31 -21.80
CA ASP A 2 4.16 -0.95 -22.51
C ASP A 2 2.79 -0.41 -22.03
N TRP A 3 1.71 -0.72 -22.76
CA TRP A 3 0.36 -0.24 -22.49
C TRP A 3 -0.10 -0.49 -21.05
N GLY A 4 0.10 -1.70 -20.52
CA GLY A 4 -0.39 -2.05 -19.17
C GLY A 4 0.33 -1.31 -18.04
N MET A 5 1.63 -1.04 -18.22
CA MET A 5 2.42 -0.26 -17.26
C MET A 5 2.02 1.22 -17.30
N LYS A 6 1.81 1.76 -18.50
CA LYS A 6 1.31 3.13 -18.69
C LYS A 6 -0.08 3.31 -18.07
N ASN A 7 -0.98 2.33 -18.23
CA ASN A 7 -2.32 2.36 -17.63
C ASN A 7 -2.26 2.38 -16.09
N ARG A 8 -1.47 1.50 -15.46
CA ARG A 8 -1.34 1.48 -14.00
C ARG A 8 -0.78 2.78 -13.43
N LEU A 9 0.24 3.35 -14.07
CA LEU A 9 0.81 4.63 -13.64
C LEU A 9 -0.16 5.79 -13.82
N ALA A 10 -0.99 5.79 -14.88
CA ALA A 10 -1.99 6.83 -15.10
C ALA A 10 -3.14 6.82 -14.06
N GLN A 11 -3.29 5.74 -13.28
CA GLN A 11 -4.19 5.73 -12.13
C GLN A 11 -3.59 6.44 -10.91
N LEU A 12 -2.25 6.46 -10.79
CA LEU A 12 -1.53 7.06 -9.68
C LEU A 12 -1.20 8.53 -9.97
N ILE A 13 -0.57 8.79 -11.12
CA ILE A 13 -0.12 10.11 -11.53
C ILE A 13 -1.30 10.87 -12.14
N GLN A 14 -1.74 11.91 -11.44
CA GLN A 14 -2.82 12.80 -11.84
C GLN A 14 -2.44 13.67 -13.05
N PRO A 15 -3.40 14.35 -13.71
CA PRO A 15 -3.13 15.16 -14.89
C PRO A 15 -2.09 16.27 -14.72
N ASP A 16 -1.86 16.72 -13.49
CA ASP A 16 -0.82 17.71 -13.14
C ASP A 16 0.59 17.10 -13.04
N GLY A 17 0.72 15.80 -13.29
CA GLY A 17 1.97 15.05 -13.23
C GLY A 17 2.38 14.63 -11.82
N ARG A 18 1.50 14.73 -10.82
CA ARG A 18 1.80 14.42 -9.41
C ARG A 18 0.95 13.27 -8.88
N CYS A 19 1.36 12.72 -7.75
CA CYS A 19 0.58 11.71 -7.00
C CYS A 19 0.78 11.98 -5.51
N PHE A 20 -0.33 12.18 -4.80
CA PHE A 20 -0.37 12.24 -3.35
C PHE A 20 -0.98 10.94 -2.82
N PHE A 21 -0.12 9.98 -2.47
CA PHE A 21 -0.56 8.71 -1.88
C PHE A 21 -0.51 8.75 -0.36
N LEU A 22 -1.39 7.98 0.29
CA LEU A 22 -1.45 7.84 1.74
C LEU A 22 -0.76 6.53 2.18
N PRO A 23 0.43 6.58 2.79
CA PRO A 23 1.11 5.39 3.30
C PRO A 23 0.60 4.99 4.69
N ILE A 24 0.17 3.74 4.83
CA ILE A 24 -0.26 3.12 6.09
C ILE A 24 0.35 1.73 6.31
N ASP A 25 1.42 1.40 5.59
CA ASP A 25 2.06 0.09 5.61
C ASP A 25 2.96 -0.13 6.84
N HIS A 26 3.27 0.92 7.62
CA HIS A 26 4.16 0.95 8.80
C HIS A 26 4.09 -0.28 9.71
N GLY A 27 2.88 -0.82 9.93
CA GLY A 27 2.68 -2.00 10.78
C GLY A 27 3.41 -3.26 10.30
N TYR A 28 3.92 -3.29 9.05
CA TYR A 28 4.68 -4.43 8.52
C TYR A 28 5.92 -4.77 9.35
N PHE A 29 6.49 -3.80 10.08
CA PHE A 29 7.62 -4.01 11.00
C PHE A 29 7.47 -3.30 12.36
N GLN A 30 6.57 -2.31 12.47
CA GLN A 30 6.36 -1.53 13.70
C GLN A 30 5.21 -2.04 14.59
N GLY A 31 4.35 -2.95 14.08
CA GLY A 31 3.12 -3.32 14.78
C GLY A 31 2.08 -2.19 14.81
N PRO A 32 1.22 -2.10 15.82
CA PRO A 32 0.18 -1.07 15.92
C PRO A 32 0.79 0.28 16.34
N THR A 33 1.45 0.94 15.39
CA THR A 33 2.01 2.28 15.58
C THR A 33 0.89 3.31 15.81
N SER A 34 1.24 4.44 16.42
CA SER A 34 0.27 5.48 16.78
C SER A 34 -0.59 5.91 15.59
N CYS A 35 -1.89 6.03 15.82
CA CYS A 35 -2.92 6.33 14.82
C CYS A 35 -3.22 5.19 13.83
N LEU A 36 -2.50 4.07 13.84
CA LEU A 36 -2.77 2.90 12.99
C LEU A 36 -3.14 1.65 13.80
N GLU A 37 -3.59 1.83 15.04
CA GLU A 37 -4.15 0.76 15.87
C GLU A 37 -5.42 0.17 15.24
N LYS A 38 -6.16 1.03 14.51
CA LYS A 38 -7.36 0.67 13.74
C LYS A 38 -7.33 1.29 12.35
N PRO A 39 -6.51 0.76 11.42
CA PRO A 39 -6.17 1.43 10.17
C PRO A 39 -7.40 1.77 9.30
N GLY A 40 -8.40 0.89 9.24
CA GLY A 40 -9.63 1.16 8.48
C GLY A 40 -10.45 2.34 9.01
N GLU A 41 -10.55 2.48 10.35
CA GLU A 41 -11.22 3.63 10.98
C GLU A 41 -10.42 4.92 10.73
N THR A 42 -9.10 4.87 10.89
CA THR A 42 -8.19 6.01 10.70
C THR A 42 -8.25 6.57 9.29
N ILE A 43 -8.17 5.72 8.26
CA ILE A 43 -8.07 6.21 6.88
C ILE A 43 -9.39 6.68 6.31
N LYS A 44 -10.53 6.20 6.82
CA LYS A 44 -11.86 6.48 6.25
C LYS A 44 -12.13 7.97 5.96
N PRO A 45 -11.87 8.92 6.88
CA PRO A 45 -12.05 10.35 6.59
C PRO A 45 -10.95 10.94 5.70
N LEU A 46 -9.81 10.25 5.54
CA LEU A 46 -8.64 10.74 4.80
C LEU A 46 -8.67 10.33 3.32
N LEU A 47 -9.31 9.21 2.99
CA LEU A 47 -9.37 8.68 1.62
C LEU A 47 -9.81 9.73 0.56
N PRO A 48 -10.77 10.64 0.80
CA PRO A 48 -11.13 11.66 -0.20
C PRO A 48 -9.98 12.57 -0.62
N TYR A 49 -8.92 12.70 0.19
CA TYR A 49 -7.82 13.65 0.00
C TYR A 49 -6.56 13.02 -0.59
N CYS A 50 -6.56 11.73 -0.92
CA CYS A 50 -5.43 11.06 -1.56
C CYS A 50 -5.77 10.45 -2.92
N ASP A 51 -4.75 10.31 -3.75
CA ASP A 51 -4.83 9.71 -5.08
C ASP A 51 -4.71 8.19 -5.02
N ALA A 52 -3.95 7.67 -4.05
CA ALA A 52 -3.67 6.24 -3.88
C ALA A 52 -3.44 5.87 -2.41
N LEU A 53 -3.52 4.58 -2.11
CA LEU A 53 -3.25 4.01 -0.79
C LEU A 53 -2.04 3.08 -0.86
N PHE A 54 -1.04 3.30 0.00
CA PHE A 54 0.11 2.40 0.14
C PHE A 54 -0.03 1.57 1.41
N VAL A 55 -0.21 0.25 1.25
CA VAL A 55 -0.68 -0.65 2.31
C VAL A 55 -0.12 -2.06 2.16
N THR A 56 -0.12 -2.85 3.23
CA THR A 56 0.20 -4.29 3.18
C THR A 56 -1.00 -5.09 2.66
N ARG A 57 -0.75 -6.29 2.08
CA ARG A 57 -1.84 -7.17 1.62
C ARG A 57 -2.83 -7.56 2.73
N GLY A 58 -2.35 -7.67 3.97
CA GLY A 58 -3.17 -8.04 5.11
C GLY A 58 -4.17 -6.95 5.44
N VAL A 59 -3.67 -5.73 5.69
CA VAL A 59 -4.51 -4.57 6.01
C VAL A 59 -5.45 -4.23 4.87
N LEU A 60 -5.00 -4.35 3.61
CA LEU A 60 -5.86 -4.15 2.44
C LEU A 60 -7.10 -5.07 2.49
N ARG A 61 -6.88 -6.39 2.64
CA ARG A 61 -7.97 -7.37 2.63
C ARG A 61 -8.89 -7.27 3.85
N SER A 62 -8.36 -6.86 5.00
CA SER A 62 -9.11 -6.86 6.26
C SER A 62 -9.81 -5.55 6.58
N CYS A 63 -9.32 -4.42 6.07
CA CYS A 63 -9.72 -3.09 6.55
C CYS A 63 -10.15 -2.11 5.45
N VAL A 64 -9.92 -2.42 4.18
CA VAL A 64 -10.26 -1.53 3.06
C VAL A 64 -11.44 -2.14 2.29
N ASP A 65 -12.49 -1.35 2.08
CA ASP A 65 -13.61 -1.76 1.23
C ASP A 65 -13.12 -1.90 -0.22
N PRO A 66 -13.27 -3.08 -0.86
CA PRO A 66 -12.85 -3.25 -2.26
C PRO A 66 -13.70 -2.44 -3.25
N ILE A 67 -14.90 -2.00 -2.88
CA ILE A 67 -15.80 -1.25 -3.77
C ILE A 67 -15.44 0.24 -3.70
N GLY A 68 -14.98 0.79 -4.83
CA GLY A 68 -14.62 2.21 -4.92
C GLY A 68 -13.30 2.56 -4.19
N SER A 69 -12.47 1.56 -3.89
CA SER A 69 -11.14 1.78 -3.29
C SER A 69 -10.27 2.67 -4.17
N LYS A 70 -9.37 3.42 -3.54
CA LYS A 70 -8.28 4.11 -4.25
C LYS A 70 -7.36 3.10 -4.95
N PRO A 71 -6.65 3.50 -6.01
CA PRO A 71 -5.52 2.75 -6.55
C PRO A 71 -4.56 2.30 -5.45
N ILE A 72 -4.09 1.06 -5.54
CA ILE A 72 -3.28 0.43 -4.49
C ILE A 72 -1.81 0.39 -4.89
N ILE A 73 -0.96 0.84 -3.97
CA ILE A 73 0.47 0.55 -3.94
C ILE A 73 0.66 -0.52 -2.85
N LEU A 74 1.27 -1.66 -3.19
CA LEU A 74 1.36 -2.78 -2.25
C LEU A 74 2.76 -2.85 -1.62
N ARG A 75 2.84 -2.94 -0.29
CA ARG A 75 4.08 -3.31 0.41
C ARG A 75 4.38 -4.77 0.12
N VAL A 76 5.49 -5.03 -0.56
CA VAL A 76 5.88 -6.38 -0.99
C VAL A 76 7.14 -6.90 -0.32
N SER A 77 7.85 -6.05 0.43
CA SER A 77 8.97 -6.44 1.29
C SER A 77 8.56 -6.54 2.77
N GLY A 78 9.46 -7.03 3.62
CA GLY A 78 9.25 -7.18 5.06
C GLY A 78 10.13 -8.29 5.65
N GLY A 79 9.73 -8.85 6.79
CA GLY A 79 10.51 -9.90 7.50
C GLY A 79 11.48 -9.37 8.55
N THR A 80 11.58 -8.05 8.69
CA THR A 80 12.25 -7.35 9.78
C THR A 80 11.25 -6.84 10.83
N SER A 81 11.75 -6.36 11.97
CA SER A 81 10.96 -5.75 13.04
C SER A 81 11.80 -4.69 13.77
N VAL A 82 11.13 -3.73 14.41
CA VAL A 82 11.76 -2.79 15.35
C VAL A 82 12.51 -3.49 16.50
N ILE A 83 12.11 -4.72 16.84
CA ILE A 83 12.86 -5.61 17.74
C ILE A 83 13.77 -6.49 16.89
N GLY A 84 14.90 -5.93 16.46
CA GLY A 84 15.82 -6.57 15.52
C GLY A 84 17.20 -5.91 15.51
N LYS A 85 18.18 -6.56 14.87
CA LYS A 85 19.55 -6.04 14.75
C LYS A 85 19.73 -5.08 13.57
N ASP A 86 18.98 -5.31 12.49
CA ASP A 86 19.09 -4.57 11.23
C ASP A 86 17.71 -4.42 10.58
N LEU A 87 17.28 -3.17 10.36
CA LEU A 87 16.03 -2.86 9.68
C LEU A 87 16.11 -3.10 8.17
N ALA A 88 17.31 -3.16 7.60
CA ALA A 88 17.49 -3.44 6.18
C ALA A 88 17.45 -4.95 5.85
N ASP A 89 17.37 -5.83 6.86
CA ASP A 89 17.27 -7.29 6.68
C ASP A 89 15.86 -7.70 6.24
N GLU A 90 15.46 -7.23 5.05
CA GLU A 90 14.17 -7.48 4.45
C GLU A 90 14.21 -8.57 3.38
N ARG A 91 13.06 -9.18 3.12
CA ARG A 91 12.82 -10.17 2.07
C ARG A 91 11.54 -9.82 1.34
N ILE A 92 11.37 -10.34 0.13
CA ILE A 92 10.09 -10.27 -0.58
C ILE A 92 9.08 -11.18 0.14
N THR A 93 7.95 -10.61 0.53
CA THR A 93 6.89 -11.28 1.30
C THR A 93 5.65 -11.59 0.45
N THR A 94 5.56 -11.05 -0.76
CA THR A 94 4.39 -11.14 -1.64
C THR A 94 4.80 -11.53 -3.06
N SER A 95 4.14 -12.54 -3.63
CA SER A 95 4.39 -13.01 -4.99
C SER A 95 3.72 -12.12 -6.04
N ILE A 96 4.21 -12.18 -7.28
CA ILE A 96 3.61 -11.50 -8.44
C ILE A 96 2.15 -11.92 -8.63
N ASP A 97 1.83 -13.20 -8.45
CA ASP A 97 0.44 -13.69 -8.55
C ASP A 97 -0.49 -12.99 -7.56
N GLU A 98 -0.02 -12.76 -6.34
CA GLU A 98 -0.80 -12.07 -5.30
C GLU A 98 -0.92 -10.57 -5.58
N ILE A 99 0.15 -9.93 -6.09
CA ILE A 99 0.12 -8.53 -6.56
C ILE A 99 -0.94 -8.34 -7.63
N MET A 100 -0.97 -9.25 -8.62
CA MET A 100 -1.95 -9.23 -9.71
C MET A 100 -3.37 -9.53 -9.21
N ARG A 101 -3.53 -10.51 -8.32
CA ARG A 101 -4.83 -10.86 -7.71
C ARG A 101 -5.45 -9.70 -6.91
N LEU A 102 -4.62 -8.86 -6.30
CA LEU A 102 -5.05 -7.69 -5.54
C LEU A 102 -5.22 -6.42 -6.39
N ASN A 103 -5.07 -6.53 -7.72
CA ASN A 103 -5.20 -5.41 -8.65
C ASN A 103 -4.32 -4.21 -8.27
N ALA A 104 -3.09 -4.45 -7.79
CA ALA A 104 -2.17 -3.39 -7.43
C ALA A 104 -1.71 -2.60 -8.67
N ALA A 105 -1.66 -1.28 -8.54
CA ALA A 105 -1.14 -0.38 -9.57
C ALA A 105 0.39 -0.29 -9.51
N ALA A 106 0.97 -0.36 -8.32
CA ALA A 106 2.41 -0.39 -8.10
C ALA A 106 2.76 -1.24 -6.86
N VAL A 107 4.06 -1.50 -6.69
CA VAL A 107 4.60 -2.22 -5.53
C VAL A 107 5.79 -1.45 -4.98
N GLY A 108 6.02 -1.58 -3.67
CA GLY A 108 7.12 -0.92 -2.97
C GLY A 108 7.60 -1.69 -1.76
#